data_AF-A0A7S2K351-F1
#
_entry.id   AF-A0A7S2K351-F1
#
_cell.length_a   1.000
_cell.length_b   1.000
_cell.length_c   1.000
_cell.angle_alpha   90.00
_cell.angle_beta   90.00
_cell.angle_gamma   90.00
#
_symmetry.space_group_name_H-M   'P 1'
#
loop_
_entity.id
_entity.type
_entity.pdbx_description
1 polymer ?
#
loop_
_entity_poly.entity_id
_entity_poly.type
_entity_poly.pdbx_seq_one_letter_code
_entity_poly.pdbx_strand_id
1 'polypeptide(L)'
;NRVEHSKAKNLLVFSHYPTDYFMGGAPWFLDGLRNKSVHDIMYFGGHRHSTDTWSTCSISPNTNWLVGGGGGYSCDSDDQGFVVGEVHADYSVDTYAVLVDKELCCLPPTTTSTSSTSEAEPMWT
;
A
#
# COMPACT_ATOMS: atom_id res chain seq x y z
N ASN A 1 14.38 -20.46 13.33
CA ASN A 1 13.66 -19.63 12.32
C ASN A 1 14.63 -19.24 11.18
N ARG A 2 14.20 -19.08 9.92
CA ARG A 2 15.10 -18.69 8.79
C ARG A 2 15.72 -17.31 8.99
N VAL A 3 14.96 -16.38 9.57
CA VAL A 3 15.43 -15.01 9.87
C VAL A 3 16.60 -15.05 10.86
N GLU A 4 16.47 -15.79 11.97
CA GLU A 4 17.51 -15.90 13.01
C GLU A 4 18.87 -16.43 12.52
N HIS A 5 18.88 -17.22 11.44
CA HIS A 5 20.10 -17.83 10.90
C HIS A 5 20.63 -17.06 9.68
N SER A 6 19.94 -16.02 9.23
CA SER A 6 20.36 -15.19 8.12
C SER A 6 21.47 -14.23 8.54
N LYS A 7 22.45 -14.04 7.65
CA LYS A 7 23.50 -13.02 7.80
C LYS A 7 23.28 -11.81 6.88
N ALA A 8 22.19 -11.80 6.11
CA ALA A 8 21.85 -10.67 5.25
C ALA A 8 21.68 -9.41 6.08
N LYS A 9 22.11 -8.25 5.57
CA LYS A 9 21.94 -6.98 6.28
C LYS A 9 20.52 -6.45 6.20
N ASN A 10 19.85 -6.69 5.07
CA ASN A 10 18.49 -6.24 4.83
C ASN A 10 17.53 -7.42 4.81
N LEU A 11 16.34 -7.22 5.38
CA LEU A 11 15.22 -8.14 5.27
C LEU A 11 14.02 -7.40 4.68
N LEU A 12 13.63 -7.78 3.47
CA LEU A 12 12.42 -7.29 2.83
C LEU A 12 11.27 -8.24 3.13
N VAL A 13 10.17 -7.72 3.67
CA VAL A 13 8.99 -8.51 4.03
C VAL A 13 7.81 -8.01 3.21
N PHE A 14 7.22 -8.90 2.42
CA PHE A 14 6.03 -8.62 1.63
C PHE A 14 4.84 -9.38 2.21
N SER A 15 3.72 -8.68 2.33
CA SER A 15 2.47 -9.24 2.82
C SER A 15 1.31 -8.51 2.15
N HIS A 16 0.17 -9.19 2.03
CA HIS A 16 -1.03 -8.53 1.55
C HIS A 16 -1.54 -7.49 2.55
N TYR A 17 -1.47 -7.75 3.85
CA TYR A 17 -2.07 -6.89 4.88
C TYR A 17 -1.06 -5.87 5.46
N PRO A 18 -1.54 -4.68 5.87
CA PRO A 18 -0.69 -3.69 6.53
C PRO A 18 -0.46 -4.06 8.01
N THR A 19 0.52 -3.43 8.64
CA THR A 19 1.02 -3.81 9.97
C THR A 19 -0.03 -3.67 11.09
N ASP A 20 -0.95 -2.72 10.97
CA ASP A 20 -2.03 -2.50 11.94
C ASP A 20 -3.01 -3.68 12.04
N TYR A 21 -3.10 -4.53 11.01
CA TYR A 21 -3.98 -5.70 11.02
C TYR A 21 -3.48 -6.82 11.95
N PHE A 22 -2.22 -6.77 12.38
CA PHE A 22 -1.63 -7.77 13.27
C PHE A 22 -1.71 -7.40 14.75
N MET A 23 -2.16 -6.18 15.09
CA MET A 23 -2.15 -5.68 16.46
C MET A 23 -2.95 -6.57 17.44
N GLY A 24 -4.07 -7.15 16.99
CA GLY A 24 -4.90 -8.03 17.82
C GLY A 24 -4.59 -9.52 17.69
N GLY A 25 -3.99 -9.97 16.58
CA GLY A 25 -3.87 -11.38 16.24
C GLY A 25 -2.45 -11.94 16.27
N ALA A 26 -1.43 -11.09 16.11
CA ALA A 26 -0.03 -11.50 16.05
C ALA A 26 0.92 -10.41 16.56
N PRO A 27 0.80 -9.96 17.82
CA PRO A 27 1.71 -8.94 18.38
C PRO A 27 3.18 -9.37 18.35
N TRP A 28 3.49 -10.66 18.53
CA TRP A 28 4.85 -11.19 18.42
C TRP A 28 5.48 -11.00 17.03
N PHE A 29 4.66 -10.97 15.98
CA PHE A 29 5.14 -10.69 14.63
C PHE A 29 5.57 -9.23 14.49
N LEU A 30 4.78 -8.29 15.05
CA LEU A 30 5.14 -6.88 15.09
C LEU A 30 6.39 -6.62 15.92
N ASP A 31 6.57 -7.35 17.04
CA ASP A 31 7.79 -7.26 17.85
C ASP A 31 9.02 -7.75 17.07
N GLY A 32 8.87 -8.82 16.28
CA GLY A 32 9.89 -9.28 15.35
C GLY A 32 10.24 -8.22 14.30
N LEU A 33 9.25 -7.54 13.73
CA LEU A 33 9.45 -6.48 12.74
C LEU A 33 10.10 -5.23 13.33
N ARG A 34 9.93 -4.95 14.62
CA ARG A 34 10.62 -3.83 15.33
C ARG A 34 12.07 -4.16 15.68
N ASN A 35 12.46 -5.43 15.66
CA ASN A 35 13.79 -5.84 16.04
C ASN A 35 14.81 -5.50 14.94
N LYS A 36 15.63 -4.48 15.19
CA LYS A 36 16.71 -4.02 14.30
C LYS A 36 18.11 -4.52 14.72
N SER A 37 18.20 -5.54 15.58
CA SER A 37 19.50 -6.01 16.11
C SER A 37 20.36 -6.74 15.08
N VAL A 38 19.75 -7.39 14.08
CA VAL A 38 20.46 -8.20 13.09
C VAL A 38 20.25 -7.68 11.66
N HIS A 39 19.03 -7.27 11.35
CA HIS A 39 18.62 -6.84 10.02
C HIS A 39 18.03 -5.44 10.07
N ASP A 40 18.28 -4.65 9.03
CA ASP A 40 17.40 -3.54 8.69
C ASP A 40 16.16 -4.11 7.98
N ILE A 41 14.98 -3.83 8.51
CA ILE A 41 13.73 -4.46 8.03
C ILE A 41 12.91 -3.42 7.27
N MET A 42 12.50 -3.80 6.07
CA MET A 42 11.54 -3.05 5.27
C MET A 42 10.30 -3.92 5.05
N TYR A 43 9.16 -3.44 5.53
CA TYR A 43 7.88 -4.13 5.39
C TYR A 43 7.00 -3.43 4.36
N PHE A 44 6.43 -4.20 3.43
CA PHE A 44 5.50 -3.72 2.42
C PHE A 44 4.18 -4.47 2.56
N GLY A 45 3.16 -3.76 3.03
CA GLY A 45 1.78 -4.25 3.15
C GLY A 45 0.85 -3.53 2.17
N GLY A 46 -0.19 -4.18 1.69
CA GLY A 46 -1.19 -3.58 0.81
C GLY A 46 -2.57 -3.54 1.45
N HIS A 47 -3.57 -4.04 0.70
CA HIS A 47 -4.98 -4.16 1.07
C HIS A 47 -5.75 -2.84 1.17
N ARG A 48 -5.20 -1.82 1.84
CA ARG A 48 -5.76 -0.46 1.81
C ARG A 48 -5.22 0.30 0.60
N HIS A 49 -6.07 1.07 -0.06
CA HIS A 49 -5.78 1.71 -1.35
C HIS A 49 -5.07 3.06 -1.19
N SER A 50 -3.86 3.02 -0.64
CA SER A 50 -3.00 4.18 -0.41
C SER A 50 -1.51 3.80 -0.55
N THR A 51 -0.64 4.79 -0.66
CA THR A 51 0.82 4.64 -0.74
C THR A 51 1.50 5.56 0.27
N ASP A 52 1.65 5.08 1.51
CA ASP A 52 2.13 5.91 2.62
C ASP A 52 2.84 5.10 3.73
N THR A 53 3.41 5.81 4.70
CA THR A 53 4.08 5.21 5.87
C THR A 53 3.42 5.54 7.21
N TRP A 54 2.40 6.41 7.21
CA TRP A 54 1.87 7.04 8.43
C TRP A 54 0.53 6.46 8.87
N SER A 55 -0.22 5.81 7.96
CA SER A 55 -1.56 5.30 8.24
C SER A 55 -1.58 3.89 8.86
N THR A 56 -0.41 3.35 9.22
CA THR A 56 -0.20 1.95 9.64
C THR A 56 0.41 1.86 11.05
N CYS A 57 0.45 0.67 11.64
CA CYS A 57 1.15 0.47 12.93
C CYS A 57 2.67 0.55 12.71
N SER A 58 3.31 1.51 13.39
CA SER A 58 4.76 1.70 13.25
C SER A 58 5.56 0.50 13.73
N ILE A 59 6.60 0.16 12.95
CA ILE A 59 7.64 -0.81 13.31
C ILE A 59 9.00 -0.14 13.58
N SER A 60 9.00 1.16 13.90
CA SER A 60 10.23 1.90 14.23
C SER A 60 11.10 1.13 15.24
N PRO A 61 12.43 1.07 15.04
CA PRO A 61 13.26 1.86 14.11
C PRO A 61 13.37 1.31 12.68
N ASN A 62 12.59 0.28 12.33
CA ASN A 62 12.47 -0.23 10.97
C ASN A 62 11.38 0.52 10.20
N THR A 63 11.33 0.33 8.88
CA THR A 63 10.41 1.08 8.00
C THR A 63 9.30 0.17 7.47
N ASN A 64 8.07 0.66 7.48
CA ASN A 64 6.95 -0.02 6.85
C ASN A 64 6.17 0.91 5.92
N TRP A 65 5.73 0.35 4.80
CA TRP A 65 4.93 1.00 3.78
C TRP A 65 3.58 0.32 3.64
N LEU A 66 2.55 1.13 3.46
CA LEU A 66 1.33 0.76 2.77
C LEU A 66 1.55 0.99 1.27
N VAL A 67 1.31 -0.04 0.44
CA VAL A 67 1.59 -0.05 -1.01
C VAL A 67 0.39 -0.51 -1.84
N GLY A 68 -0.82 -0.11 -1.46
CA GLY A 68 -2.05 -0.50 -2.16
C GLY A 68 -2.62 0.54 -3.14
N GLY A 69 -2.00 1.71 -3.28
CA GLY A 69 -2.48 2.80 -4.15
C GLY A 69 -2.10 2.67 -5.63
N GLY A 70 -1.44 1.59 -6.05
CA GLY A 70 -0.91 1.47 -7.42
C GLY A 70 -1.85 0.83 -8.44
N GLY A 71 -2.95 0.23 -7.99
CA GLY A 71 -3.80 -0.63 -8.83
C GLY A 71 -4.95 0.07 -9.55
N GLY A 72 -5.22 1.35 -9.27
CA GLY A 72 -6.38 2.09 -9.81
C GLY A 72 -7.73 1.51 -9.40
N TYR A 73 -7.77 0.64 -8.39
CA TYR A 73 -8.98 -0.07 -7.96
C TYR A 73 -9.90 0.79 -7.09
N SER A 74 -9.34 1.75 -6.35
CA SER A 74 -10.11 2.65 -5.49
C SER A 74 -9.39 3.99 -5.32
N CYS A 75 -10.11 4.94 -4.73
CA CYS A 75 -9.75 6.34 -4.56
C CYS A 75 -9.86 6.76 -3.09
N ASP A 76 -9.70 5.80 -2.18
CA ASP A 76 -9.95 5.97 -0.75
C ASP A 76 -8.93 6.91 -0.07
N SER A 77 -7.79 7.16 -0.71
CA SER A 77 -6.79 8.15 -0.27
C SER A 77 -6.30 9.03 -1.41
N ASP A 78 -5.70 10.17 -1.04
CA ASP A 78 -5.04 11.08 -1.97
C ASP A 78 -3.67 10.56 -2.45
N ASP A 79 -3.05 9.65 -1.68
CA ASP A 79 -1.72 9.12 -1.95
C ASP A 79 -1.80 7.86 -2.84
N GLN A 80 -2.13 8.04 -4.12
CA GLN A 80 -2.08 6.97 -5.12
C GLN A 80 -0.69 6.86 -5.75
N GLY A 81 -0.20 5.65 -6.01
CA GLY A 81 1.16 5.47 -6.53
C GLY A 81 1.81 4.13 -6.19
N PHE A 82 3.14 4.12 -6.22
CA PHE A 82 3.95 2.95 -5.88
C PHE A 82 5.20 3.36 -5.11
N VAL A 83 5.84 2.39 -4.46
CA VAL A 83 7.11 2.61 -3.75
C VAL A 83 8.27 2.13 -4.60
N VAL A 84 9.30 2.97 -4.68
CA VAL A 84 10.60 2.60 -5.23
C VAL A 84 11.54 2.31 -4.07
N GLY A 85 12.31 1.23 -4.20
CA GLY A 85 13.37 0.85 -3.26
C GLY A 85 14.70 0.78 -3.97
N GLU A 86 15.69 1.48 -3.45
CA GLU A 86 17.07 1.49 -3.94
C GLU A 86 17.96 0.77 -2.93
N VAL A 87 18.66 -0.28 -3.37
CA VAL A 87 19.59 -1.04 -2.53
C VAL A 87 21.01 -0.69 -2.95
N HIS A 88 21.75 -0.05 -2.05
CA HIS A 88 23.10 0.43 -2.31
C HIS A 88 24.17 -0.62 -2.01
N ALA A 89 25.38 -0.39 -2.53
CA ALA A 89 26.52 -1.30 -2.36
C ALA A 89 26.99 -1.43 -0.90
N ASP A 90 26.72 -0.43 -0.06
CA ASP A 90 26.98 -0.45 1.38
C ASP A 90 25.85 -1.10 2.20
N TYR A 91 24.87 -1.69 1.51
CA TYR A 91 23.66 -2.29 2.04
C TYR A 91 22.65 -1.30 2.64
N SER A 92 22.84 0.01 2.53
CA SER A 92 21.76 0.94 2.84
C SER A 92 20.59 0.77 1.86
N VAL A 93 19.38 1.05 2.34
CA VAL A 93 18.16 0.96 1.53
C VAL A 93 17.41 2.28 1.64
N ASP A 94 17.27 2.97 0.51
CA ASP A 94 16.41 4.14 0.40
C ASP A 94 15.06 3.72 -0.17
N THR A 95 13.98 4.30 0.36
CA THR A 95 12.64 4.11 -0.18
C THR A 95 11.91 5.43 -0.29
N TYR A 96 11.15 5.58 -1.36
CA TYR A 96 10.30 6.74 -1.57
C TYR A 96 9.08 6.37 -2.40
N ALA A 97 8.01 7.14 -2.24
CA ALA A 97 6.82 7.00 -3.05
C ALA A 97 6.98 7.77 -4.38
N VAL A 98 6.51 7.17 -5.46
CA VAL A 98 6.18 7.86 -6.70
C VAL A 98 4.66 7.97 -6.75
N LEU A 99 4.18 9.17 -6.46
CA LEU A 99 2.75 9.44 -6.43
C LEU A 99 2.24 9.82 -7.83
N VAL A 100 1.02 9.39 -8.11
CA VAL A 100 0.29 9.68 -9.33
C VAL A 100 -0.93 10.50 -8.95
N ASP A 101 -1.25 11.47 -9.79
CA ASP A 101 -2.48 12.23 -9.70
C ASP A 101 -3.68 11.28 -9.69
N LYS A 102 -4.41 11.23 -8.57
CA LYS A 102 -5.51 10.28 -8.37
C LYS A 102 -6.62 10.52 -9.39
N GLU A 103 -6.84 11.77 -9.82
CA GLU A 103 -7.89 12.15 -10.75
C GLU A 103 -7.71 11.48 -12.13
N LEU A 104 -6.48 11.06 -12.48
CA LEU A 104 -6.22 10.28 -13.69
C LEU A 104 -6.83 8.87 -13.65
N CYS A 105 -6.90 8.27 -12.46
CA CYS A 105 -7.44 6.93 -12.23
C CYS A 105 -8.89 6.97 -11.72
N CYS A 106 -9.25 8.07 -11.06
CA CYS A 106 -10.48 8.27 -10.32
C CYS A 106 -11.33 9.35 -10.98
N LEU A 107 -11.71 9.12 -12.24
CA LEU A 107 -12.57 10.08 -12.95
C LEU A 107 -13.85 10.31 -12.14
N PRO A 108 -14.28 11.58 -11.96
CA PRO A 108 -15.60 11.84 -11.43
C PRO A 108 -16.62 11.11 -12.31
N PRO A 109 -17.74 10.61 -11.74
CA PRO A 109 -18.78 10.00 -12.54
C PRO A 109 -19.12 10.97 -13.67
N THR A 110 -18.98 10.51 -14.92
CA THR A 110 -19.36 11.31 -16.09
C THR A 110 -20.75 11.84 -15.82
N THR A 111 -20.91 13.16 -15.80
CA THR A 111 -22.20 13.79 -15.85
C THR A 111 -22.80 13.43 -17.20
N THR A 112 -23.47 12.27 -17.26
CA THR A 112 -24.33 11.93 -18.37
C THR A 112 -25.38 13.02 -18.40
N SER A 113 -25.20 14.01 -19.27
CA SER A 113 -26.29 14.88 -19.66
C SER A 113 -27.32 13.96 -20.30
N THR A 114 -28.31 13.54 -19.52
CA THR A 114 -29.54 12.97 -20.04
C THR A 114 -30.19 14.06 -20.89
N SER A 115 -29.86 14.11 -22.18
CA SER A 115 -30.76 14.69 -23.16
C SER A 115 -32.01 13.81 -23.12
N SER A 116 -33.04 14.29 -22.45
CA SER A 116 -34.37 13.67 -22.46
C SER A 116 -34.91 13.70 -23.89
N THR A 117 -34.59 12.69 -24.69
CA THR A 117 -35.45 12.31 -25.82
C THR A 117 -36.46 11.34 -25.27
N SER A 118 -37.67 11.84 -25.05
CA SER A 118 -38.84 11.01 -24.77
C SER A 118 -39.10 10.11 -25.98
N GLU A 119 -38.71 8.85 -25.92
CA GLU A 119 -39.26 7.83 -26.79
C GLU A 119 -40.56 7.33 -26.17
N ALA A 120 -41.67 7.60 -26.86
CA ALA A 120 -42.97 7.07 -26.51
C ALA A 120 -43.00 5.57 -26.86
N GLU A 121 -43.27 4.71 -25.89
CA GLU A 121 -43.50 3.28 -26.15
C GLU A 121 -44.85 3.07 -26.86
N PRO A 122 -44.93 2.15 -27.84
CA PRO A 122 -46.19 1.80 -28.47
C PRO A 122 -47.01 0.88 -27.56
N MET A 123 -48.25 1.29 -27.28
CA MET A 123 -49.30 0.43 -26.73
C MET A 123 -49.59 -0.72 -27.72
N TRP A 124 -49.36 -1.95 -27.29
CA TRP A 124 -49.85 -3.14 -27.98
C TRP A 124 -51.34 -3.33 -27.71
N THR A 125 -52.14 -3.47 -28.77
CA THR A 125 -53.55 -3.88 -28.78
C THR A 125 -53.70 -5.38 -28.77
#